data_AF-A0A970PSI0-F1
#
_entry.id   AF-A0A970PSI0-F1
#
_cell.length_a   1.000
_cell.length_b   1.000
_cell.length_c   1.000
_cell.angle_alpha   90.00
_cell.angle_beta   90.00
_cell.angle_gamma   90.00
#
_symmetry.space_group_name_H-M   'P 1'
#
loop_
_entity.id
_entity.type
_entity.pdbx_description
1 polymer ?
#
loop_
_entity_poly.entity_id
_entity_poly.type
_entity_poly.pdbx_seq_one_letter_code
_entity_poly.pdbx_strand_id
1 'polypeptide(L)'
;MKKNISGALILLLVLSMVSGASAAATSASFTHPELGEFLTITFNNAAPYFTIYGFMYYEVLDPTVLFRGMQVNQVNLINKKMTGLDDSLNKILDSVEGLTGDPVPFAFKYAGNLEGYNRELEALPREERVKAIRRLGGFEGRKGYSKLPDMPGFEHVDVTAFEDEHMEFNVRVGNKSYSCRVLMLHFSQEDWVEYNERYFFLKVDGAWRLARVAREYTDDYSARGKYIHGLAGSQQEVLEEITYESLRGAAFGMTTADVETLENKQAQGNTLRVDDIAVYRLPATIEYQFSNDKLSGVTYTLRNIQSFFAAFISLYTRYSDPITVNENGDVTWSLNDMTISLNYIDESPTLVFAPY
;
A
#
# COMPACT_ATOMS: atom_id res chain seq x y z
N MET A 1 -17.93 -54.33 -15.14
CA MET A 1 -18.00 -52.85 -15.26
C MET A 1 -18.71 -52.12 -14.10
N LYS A 2 -18.97 -52.73 -12.93
CA LYS A 2 -19.71 -52.07 -11.82
C LYS A 2 -18.88 -51.76 -10.55
N LYS A 3 -17.57 -52.02 -10.52
CA LYS A 3 -16.73 -51.83 -9.32
C LYS A 3 -15.84 -50.58 -9.29
N ASN A 4 -15.72 -49.83 -10.39
CA ASN A 4 -14.86 -48.63 -10.45
C ASN A 4 -15.64 -47.31 -10.48
N ILE A 5 -16.98 -47.35 -10.51
CA ILE A 5 -17.81 -46.13 -10.58
C ILE A 5 -17.92 -45.50 -9.19
N SER A 6 -17.99 -46.31 -8.12
CA SER A 6 -18.13 -45.83 -6.74
C SER A 6 -16.87 -45.11 -6.24
N GLY A 7 -15.67 -45.58 -6.62
CA GLY A 7 -14.41 -44.93 -6.25
C GLY A 7 -14.22 -43.58 -6.95
N ALA A 8 -14.59 -43.48 -8.23
CA ALA A 8 -14.55 -42.24 -8.98
C ALA A 8 -15.57 -41.21 -8.48
N LEU A 9 -16.78 -41.65 -8.07
CA LEU A 9 -17.79 -40.75 -7.49
C LEU A 9 -17.37 -40.20 -6.12
N ILE A 10 -16.74 -41.02 -5.27
CA ILE A 10 -16.24 -40.57 -3.96
C ILE A 10 -15.08 -39.59 -4.14
N LEU A 11 -14.18 -39.82 -5.10
CA LEU A 11 -13.10 -38.89 -5.41
C LEU A 11 -13.63 -37.56 -5.97
N LEU A 12 -14.65 -37.59 -6.83
CA LEU A 12 -15.33 -36.38 -7.31
C LEU A 12 -16.09 -35.64 -6.21
N LEU A 13 -16.72 -36.35 -5.27
CA LEU A 13 -17.41 -35.73 -4.14
C LEU A 13 -16.41 -35.04 -3.19
N VAL A 14 -15.28 -35.69 -2.91
CA VAL A 14 -14.18 -35.13 -2.09
C VAL A 14 -13.52 -33.94 -2.80
N LEU A 15 -13.30 -34.02 -4.11
CA LEU A 15 -12.81 -32.88 -4.91
C LEU A 15 -13.82 -31.73 -4.96
N SER A 16 -15.13 -32.01 -4.99
CA SER A 16 -16.18 -30.99 -4.92
C SER A 16 -16.36 -30.35 -3.54
N MET A 17 -15.93 -31.04 -2.47
CA MET A 17 -15.89 -30.50 -1.11
C MET A 17 -14.62 -29.69 -0.83
N VAL A 18 -13.54 -29.92 -1.58
CA VAL A 18 -12.31 -29.09 -1.54
C VAL A 18 -12.43 -27.85 -2.44
N SER A 19 -13.34 -27.84 -3.40
CA SER A 19 -13.73 -26.64 -4.15
C SER A 19 -14.83 -25.84 -3.45
N GLY A 20 -14.76 -25.72 -2.12
CA GLY A 20 -15.29 -24.57 -1.42
C GLY A 20 -14.42 -23.35 -1.72
N ALA A 21 -14.27 -23.00 -3.01
CA ALA A 21 -13.94 -21.64 -3.36
C ALA A 21 -15.18 -20.84 -2.94
N SER A 22 -15.21 -20.43 -1.66
CA SER A 22 -16.08 -19.35 -1.22
C SER A 22 -15.85 -18.28 -2.27
N ALA A 23 -16.89 -17.94 -3.03
CA ALA A 23 -16.85 -16.80 -3.91
C ALA A 23 -16.66 -15.62 -2.97
N ALA A 24 -15.40 -15.30 -2.66
CA ALA A 24 -15.02 -14.22 -1.78
C ALA A 24 -15.84 -13.03 -2.25
N ALA A 25 -16.62 -12.42 -1.35
CA ALA A 25 -17.47 -11.30 -1.74
C ALA A 25 -16.54 -10.26 -2.37
N THR A 26 -16.56 -10.16 -3.70
CA THR A 26 -15.60 -9.29 -4.41
C THR A 26 -16.02 -7.84 -4.31
N SER A 27 -17.16 -7.55 -3.68
CA SER A 27 -17.70 -6.21 -3.55
C SER A 27 -18.53 -6.06 -2.27
N ALA A 28 -18.51 -4.87 -1.67
CA ALA A 28 -19.39 -4.49 -0.58
C ALA A 28 -19.70 -2.99 -0.60
N SER A 29 -20.93 -2.64 -0.23
CA SER A 29 -21.35 -1.25 -0.06
C SER A 29 -21.83 -1.00 1.36
N PHE A 30 -21.36 0.08 1.99
CA PHE A 30 -21.66 0.41 3.38
C PHE A 30 -21.36 1.88 3.68
N THR A 31 -21.93 2.42 4.76
CA THR A 31 -21.51 3.70 5.32
C THR A 31 -20.29 3.47 6.20
N HIS A 32 -19.15 4.07 5.85
CA HIS A 32 -17.92 3.85 6.59
C HIS A 32 -17.98 4.50 7.98
N PRO A 33 -17.71 3.74 9.06
CA PRO A 33 -17.99 4.19 10.43
C PRO A 33 -17.16 5.40 10.86
N GLU A 34 -15.99 5.61 10.24
CA GLU A 34 -15.14 6.77 10.52
C GLU A 34 -15.39 7.96 9.59
N LEU A 35 -15.71 7.70 8.32
CA LEU A 35 -15.83 8.75 7.32
C LEU A 35 -17.26 9.31 7.29
N GLY A 36 -18.26 8.52 7.67
CA GLY A 36 -19.67 8.88 7.55
C GLY A 36 -20.19 8.81 6.11
N GLU A 37 -19.33 8.51 5.14
CA GLU A 37 -19.66 8.48 3.72
C GLU A 37 -20.15 7.10 3.27
N PHE A 38 -21.04 7.06 2.29
CA PHE A 38 -21.45 5.82 1.63
C PHE A 38 -20.41 5.41 0.57
N LEU A 39 -19.80 4.24 0.78
CA LEU A 39 -18.74 3.71 -0.06
C LEU A 39 -19.15 2.39 -0.70
N THR A 40 -18.54 2.09 -1.83
CA THR A 40 -18.51 0.74 -2.42
C THR A 40 -17.07 0.35 -2.70
N ILE A 41 -16.60 -0.74 -2.10
CA ILE A 41 -15.30 -1.35 -2.39
C ILE A 41 -15.50 -2.55 -3.31
N THR A 42 -14.55 -2.81 -4.19
CA THR A 42 -14.52 -3.99 -5.04
C THR A 42 -13.09 -4.48 -5.24
N PHE A 43 -12.90 -5.79 -5.40
CA PHE A 43 -11.64 -6.45 -5.70
C PHE A 43 -11.74 -7.09 -7.08
N ASN A 44 -11.03 -6.52 -8.05
CA ASN A 44 -10.92 -7.10 -9.39
C ASN A 44 -9.54 -7.75 -9.53
N ASN A 45 -9.48 -9.07 -9.73
CA ASN A 45 -8.21 -9.81 -9.86
C ASN A 45 -7.23 -9.53 -8.70
N ALA A 46 -7.71 -9.52 -7.45
CA ALA A 46 -6.96 -9.14 -6.24
C ALA A 46 -6.45 -7.67 -6.21
N ALA A 47 -6.97 -6.81 -7.08
CA ALA A 47 -6.70 -5.38 -7.08
C ALA A 47 -7.91 -4.63 -6.50
N PRO A 48 -7.78 -4.02 -5.30
CA PRO A 48 -8.88 -3.28 -4.69
C PRO A 48 -9.07 -1.90 -5.35
N TYR A 49 -10.33 -1.51 -5.50
CA TYR A 49 -10.73 -0.14 -5.76
C TYR A 49 -11.96 0.22 -4.93
N PHE A 50 -12.17 1.50 -4.66
CA PHE A 50 -13.41 1.94 -4.01
C PHE A 50 -13.91 3.28 -4.54
N THR A 51 -15.22 3.45 -4.40
CA THR A 51 -15.97 4.64 -4.82
C THR A 51 -16.69 5.27 -3.64
N ILE A 52 -16.87 6.59 -3.68
CA ILE A 52 -17.72 7.37 -2.77
C ILE A 52 -18.89 7.92 -3.59
N TYR A 53 -20.13 7.60 -3.21
CA TYR A 53 -21.33 7.98 -3.98
C TYR A 53 -21.26 7.63 -5.49
N GLY A 54 -20.55 6.54 -5.83
CA GLY A 54 -20.37 6.09 -7.22
C GLY A 54 -19.21 6.75 -7.96
N PHE A 55 -18.53 7.74 -7.39
CA PHE A 55 -17.32 8.34 -7.96
C PHE A 55 -16.08 7.54 -7.54
N MET A 56 -15.24 7.19 -8.51
CA MET A 56 -13.97 6.50 -8.23
C MET A 56 -13.13 7.37 -7.30
N TYR A 57 -12.64 6.77 -6.21
CA TYR A 57 -11.80 7.47 -5.25
C TYR A 57 -10.37 6.91 -5.29
N TYR A 58 -10.24 5.59 -5.32
CA TYR A 58 -8.96 4.91 -5.29
C TYR A 58 -9.02 3.60 -6.07
N GLU A 59 -7.92 3.25 -6.73
CA GLU A 59 -7.77 2.01 -7.49
C GLU A 59 -6.32 1.49 -7.46
N VAL A 60 -6.14 0.22 -7.10
CA VAL A 60 -4.96 -0.55 -7.51
C VAL A 60 -5.23 -1.08 -8.91
N LEU A 61 -4.35 -0.77 -9.87
CA LEU A 61 -4.57 -1.14 -11.27
C LEU A 61 -4.63 -2.67 -11.47
N ASP A 62 -5.53 -3.11 -12.36
CA ASP A 62 -5.76 -4.53 -12.64
C ASP A 62 -4.46 -5.24 -13.13
N PRO A 63 -3.99 -6.29 -12.43
CA PRO A 63 -2.77 -6.99 -12.79
C PRO A 63 -2.88 -7.86 -14.05
N THR A 64 -4.06 -8.03 -14.62
CA THR A 64 -4.26 -8.84 -15.84
C THR A 64 -4.10 -8.04 -17.12
N VAL A 65 -4.12 -6.71 -17.02
CA VAL A 65 -4.02 -5.78 -18.16
C VAL A 65 -2.65 -5.09 -18.12
N LEU A 66 -2.06 -4.85 -19.30
CA LEU A 66 -0.86 -4.04 -19.39
C LEU A 66 -1.20 -2.58 -19.15
N PHE A 67 -0.51 -1.96 -18.20
CA PHE A 67 -0.67 -0.55 -17.89
C PHE A 67 0.50 0.25 -18.46
N ARG A 68 0.27 1.16 -19.42
CA ARG A 68 1.35 1.87 -20.16
C ARG A 68 2.37 0.91 -20.75
N GLY A 69 1.90 -0.25 -21.22
CA GLY A 69 2.73 -1.34 -21.70
C GLY A 69 3.61 -2.00 -20.63
N MET A 70 3.27 -1.89 -19.34
CA MET A 70 3.95 -2.54 -18.20
C MET A 70 3.03 -3.55 -17.53
N GLN A 71 3.62 -4.63 -17.03
CA GLN A 71 2.95 -5.55 -16.13
C GLN A 71 3.10 -5.04 -14.69
N VAL A 72 2.01 -4.70 -14.02
CA VAL A 72 2.01 -4.13 -12.65
C VAL A 72 1.13 -4.96 -11.70
N ASN A 73 1.24 -4.70 -10.40
CA ASN A 73 0.36 -5.21 -9.33
C ASN A 73 0.22 -6.74 -9.26
N GLN A 74 1.20 -7.49 -9.78
CA GLN A 74 1.15 -8.94 -9.83
C GLN A 74 0.98 -9.53 -8.42
N VAL A 75 0.13 -10.55 -8.31
CA VAL A 75 -0.16 -11.23 -7.03
C VAL A 75 1.13 -11.77 -6.39
N ASN A 76 1.96 -12.44 -7.19
CA ASN A 76 3.36 -12.67 -6.81
C ASN A 76 4.18 -11.39 -7.07
N LEU A 77 4.29 -10.54 -6.05
CA LEU A 77 4.90 -9.22 -6.16
C LEU A 77 6.34 -9.27 -6.68
N ILE A 78 7.17 -10.16 -6.12
CA ILE A 78 8.58 -10.27 -6.48
C ILE A 78 8.72 -11.32 -7.59
N ASN A 79 8.87 -10.85 -8.82
CA ASN A 79 8.96 -11.73 -9.99
C ASN A 79 9.82 -11.14 -11.11
N LYS A 80 10.19 -11.99 -12.08
CA LYS A 80 11.07 -11.62 -13.20
C LYS A 80 10.44 -10.66 -14.24
N LYS A 81 9.13 -10.41 -14.18
CA LYS A 81 8.41 -9.52 -15.11
C LYS A 81 8.36 -8.07 -14.64
N MET A 82 8.89 -7.76 -13.45
CA MET A 82 8.91 -6.39 -12.94
C MET A 82 9.75 -5.48 -13.84
N THR A 83 9.14 -4.39 -14.30
CA THR A 83 9.80 -3.38 -15.14
C THR A 83 10.92 -2.67 -14.36
N GLY A 84 12.06 -2.43 -14.99
CA GLY A 84 13.13 -1.62 -14.38
C GLY A 84 12.74 -0.14 -14.26
N LEU A 85 13.40 0.59 -13.35
CA LEU A 85 13.14 2.02 -13.13
C LEU A 85 13.22 2.84 -14.42
N ASP A 86 14.35 2.81 -15.13
CA ASP A 86 14.55 3.62 -16.33
C ASP A 86 13.55 3.25 -17.45
N ASP A 87 13.26 1.96 -17.62
CA ASP A 87 12.25 1.48 -18.57
C ASP A 87 10.84 1.96 -18.19
N SER A 88 10.50 1.94 -16.90
CA SER A 88 9.20 2.39 -16.42
C SER A 88 9.00 3.89 -16.61
N LEU A 89 10.02 4.70 -16.31
CA LEU A 89 10.00 6.15 -16.53
C LEU A 89 9.84 6.47 -18.01
N ASN A 90 10.54 5.76 -18.89
CA ASN A 90 10.36 5.91 -20.33
C ASN A 90 8.95 5.53 -20.78
N LYS A 91 8.38 4.41 -20.30
CA LYS A 91 7.01 4.01 -20.66
C LYS A 91 5.95 5.01 -20.17
N ILE A 92 6.16 5.62 -19.01
CA ILE A 92 5.31 6.71 -18.52
C ILE A 92 5.41 7.89 -19.49
N LEU A 93 6.63 8.34 -19.82
CA LEU A 93 6.85 9.46 -20.74
C LEU A 93 6.30 9.18 -22.15
N ASP A 94 6.47 7.97 -22.69
CA ASP A 94 5.87 7.55 -23.96
C ASP A 94 4.36 7.70 -23.93
N SER A 95 3.74 7.34 -22.81
CA SER A 95 2.29 7.40 -22.66
C SER A 95 1.77 8.83 -22.61
N VAL A 96 2.47 9.75 -21.92
CA VAL A 96 2.07 11.17 -21.88
C VAL A 96 2.40 11.91 -23.18
N GLU A 97 3.37 11.42 -23.96
CA GLU A 97 3.78 11.99 -25.25
C GLU A 97 2.98 11.42 -26.43
N GLY A 98 2.02 10.50 -26.18
CA GLY A 98 1.19 9.90 -27.23
C GLY A 98 1.94 8.91 -28.13
N LEU A 99 3.02 8.32 -27.63
CA LEU A 99 3.83 7.30 -28.31
C LEU A 99 3.34 5.88 -28.01
N THR A 100 2.26 5.74 -27.25
CA THR A 100 1.62 4.47 -26.90
C THR A 100 0.19 4.41 -27.45
N GLY A 101 -0.47 3.25 -27.32
CA GLY A 101 -1.89 3.11 -27.63
C GLY A 101 -2.84 3.63 -26.54
N ASP A 102 -2.29 4.12 -25.41
CA ASP A 102 -3.08 4.65 -24.31
C ASP A 102 -3.59 6.08 -24.61
N PRO A 103 -4.73 6.50 -24.05
CA PRO A 103 -5.18 7.88 -24.15
C PRO A 103 -4.14 8.86 -23.61
N VAL A 104 -3.82 9.87 -24.41
CA VAL A 104 -2.93 10.96 -23.99
C VAL A 104 -3.66 11.77 -22.92
N PRO A 105 -3.06 11.97 -21.73
CA PRO A 105 -3.67 12.82 -20.71
C PRO A 105 -3.76 14.27 -21.19
N PHE A 106 -4.82 14.96 -20.78
CA PHE A 106 -4.99 16.39 -21.05
C PHE A 106 -3.89 17.22 -20.38
N ALA A 107 -3.53 16.86 -19.14
CA ALA A 107 -2.38 17.42 -18.45
C ALA A 107 -1.58 16.34 -17.70
N PHE A 108 -0.28 16.56 -17.63
CA PHE A 108 0.66 15.76 -16.84
C PHE A 108 1.52 16.72 -16.02
N LYS A 109 1.67 16.45 -14.73
CA LYS A 109 2.55 17.19 -13.82
C LYS A 109 3.25 16.23 -12.89
N TYR A 110 4.46 16.60 -12.48
CA TYR A 110 5.11 15.97 -11.35
C TYR A 110 4.43 16.41 -10.05
N ALA A 111 4.29 15.47 -9.11
CA ALA A 111 3.59 15.68 -7.84
C ALA A 111 4.48 15.30 -6.64
N GLY A 112 4.02 15.62 -5.44
CA GLY A 112 4.74 15.31 -4.21
C GLY A 112 6.07 16.03 -4.15
N ASN A 113 7.14 15.30 -3.84
CA ASN A 113 8.48 15.88 -3.71
C ASN A 113 9.08 16.40 -5.03
N LEU A 114 8.47 16.08 -6.17
CA LEU A 114 8.87 16.59 -7.48
C LEU A 114 8.12 17.86 -7.90
N GLU A 115 7.03 18.22 -7.20
CA GLU A 115 6.10 19.27 -7.63
C GLU A 115 6.79 20.62 -7.83
N GLY A 116 7.72 20.98 -6.92
CA GLY A 116 8.49 22.23 -6.99
C GLY A 116 9.45 22.32 -8.18
N TYR A 117 9.71 21.21 -8.88
CA TYR A 117 10.69 21.09 -9.95
C TYR A 117 10.07 20.85 -11.33
N ASN A 118 8.75 21.03 -11.47
CA ASN A 118 8.03 20.79 -12.72
C ASN A 118 8.69 21.54 -13.90
N ARG A 119 9.04 22.82 -13.71
CA ARG A 119 9.60 23.67 -14.76
C ARG A 119 10.96 23.17 -15.24
N GLU A 120 11.84 22.84 -14.31
CA GLU A 120 13.19 22.35 -14.56
C GLU A 120 13.13 20.98 -15.25
N LEU A 121 12.27 20.08 -14.77
CA LEU A 121 12.08 18.75 -15.34
C LEU A 121 11.50 18.79 -16.77
N GLU A 122 10.57 19.70 -17.05
CA GLU A 122 9.98 19.87 -18.38
C GLU A 122 10.99 20.44 -19.39
N ALA A 123 11.87 21.34 -18.96
CA ALA A 123 12.89 21.94 -19.82
C ALA A 123 14.00 20.95 -20.25
N LEU A 124 14.20 19.87 -19.50
CA LEU A 124 15.24 18.88 -19.78
C LEU A 124 14.92 18.00 -20.99
N PRO A 125 15.92 17.66 -21.82
CA PRO A 125 15.83 16.56 -22.77
C PRO A 125 15.49 15.26 -22.04
N ARG A 126 14.79 14.35 -22.73
CA ARG A 126 14.23 13.14 -22.13
C ARG A 126 15.21 12.31 -21.31
N GLU A 127 16.42 12.07 -21.80
CA GLU A 127 17.42 11.28 -21.07
C GLU A 127 17.83 11.96 -19.76
N GLU A 128 18.04 13.27 -19.78
CA GLU A 128 18.39 14.05 -18.59
C GLU A 128 17.19 14.17 -17.64
N ARG A 129 15.97 14.33 -18.18
CA ARG A 129 14.74 14.32 -17.38
C ARG A 129 14.60 13.03 -16.58
N VAL A 130 14.85 11.87 -17.19
CA VAL A 130 14.85 10.56 -16.49
C VAL A 130 15.90 10.54 -15.38
N LYS A 131 17.12 11.01 -15.63
CA LYS A 131 18.17 11.10 -14.60
C LYS A 131 17.76 12.02 -13.45
N ALA A 132 17.16 13.18 -13.74
CA ALA A 132 16.70 14.13 -12.74
C ALA A 132 15.59 13.53 -11.86
N ILE A 133 14.58 12.89 -12.46
CA ILE A 133 13.50 12.19 -11.73
C ILE A 133 14.08 11.12 -10.80
N ARG A 134 15.06 10.33 -11.26
CA ARG A 134 15.71 9.30 -10.44
C ARG A 134 16.43 9.88 -9.22
N ARG A 135 17.12 11.01 -9.40
CA ARG A 135 17.84 11.70 -8.32
C ARG A 135 16.86 12.32 -7.33
N LEU A 136 15.93 13.14 -7.81
CA LEU A 136 14.90 13.78 -6.97
C LEU A 136 14.03 12.75 -6.23
N GLY A 137 13.68 11.64 -6.88
CA GLY A 137 12.93 10.53 -6.28
C GLY A 137 13.73 9.67 -5.28
N GLY A 138 14.99 9.99 -4.99
CA GLY A 138 15.79 9.33 -3.96
C GLY A 138 16.26 7.91 -4.32
N PHE A 139 16.17 7.53 -5.58
CA PHE A 139 16.61 6.21 -6.07
C PHE A 139 18.14 6.07 -6.06
N GLU A 140 18.86 7.18 -6.10
CA GLU A 140 20.32 7.26 -6.00
C GLU A 140 20.81 7.67 -4.59
N GLY A 141 19.88 7.84 -3.64
CA GLY A 141 20.14 8.29 -2.28
C GLY A 141 20.74 9.70 -2.20
N ARG A 142 21.37 10.04 -1.07
CA ARG A 142 22.02 11.35 -0.84
C ARG A 142 22.99 11.76 -1.97
N LYS A 143 23.76 10.80 -2.48
CA LYS A 143 24.70 11.02 -3.61
C LYS A 143 24.01 11.35 -4.94
N GLY A 144 22.73 11.04 -5.07
CA GLY A 144 21.91 11.43 -6.22
C GLY A 144 21.57 12.91 -6.16
N TYR A 145 21.12 13.38 -5.00
CA TYR A 145 20.77 14.79 -4.76
C TYR A 145 21.95 15.71 -5.03
N SER A 146 23.13 15.36 -4.51
CA SER A 146 24.35 16.17 -4.65
C SER A 146 24.82 16.37 -6.10
N LYS A 147 24.26 15.62 -7.06
CA LYS A 147 24.57 15.73 -8.49
C LYS A 147 23.53 16.53 -9.27
N LEU A 148 22.39 16.87 -8.67
CA LEU A 148 21.35 17.67 -9.33
C LEU A 148 21.88 19.03 -9.79
N PRO A 149 22.69 19.78 -9.00
CA PRO A 149 23.20 21.08 -9.43
C PRO A 149 24.08 21.05 -10.69
N ASP A 150 24.61 19.89 -11.07
CA ASP A 150 25.39 19.71 -12.31
C ASP A 150 24.50 19.54 -13.56
N MET A 151 23.17 19.48 -13.39
CA MET A 151 22.22 19.30 -14.50
C MET A 151 21.72 20.65 -15.01
N PRO A 152 21.50 20.80 -16.34
CA PRO A 152 20.96 22.03 -16.91
C PRO A 152 19.64 22.44 -16.25
N GLY A 153 19.54 23.67 -15.76
CA GLY A 153 18.36 24.21 -15.09
C GLY A 153 18.27 23.91 -13.59
N PHE A 154 19.16 23.09 -13.03
CA PHE A 154 19.21 22.76 -11.60
C PHE A 154 20.34 23.49 -10.85
N GLU A 155 21.10 24.36 -11.50
CA GLU A 155 22.32 24.99 -10.95
C GLU A 155 22.06 25.85 -9.70
N HIS A 156 20.81 26.26 -9.50
CA HIS A 156 20.37 27.10 -8.38
C HIS A 156 19.36 26.39 -7.47
N VAL A 157 19.10 25.11 -7.70
CA VAL A 157 18.17 24.33 -6.89
C VAL A 157 18.83 23.98 -5.56
N ASP A 158 18.20 24.41 -4.46
CA ASP A 158 18.58 23.95 -3.12
C ASP A 158 18.07 22.52 -2.90
N VAL A 159 19.01 21.59 -2.76
CA VAL A 159 18.75 20.17 -2.48
C VAL A 159 19.11 19.79 -1.03
N THR A 160 19.49 20.76 -0.19
CA THR A 160 19.99 20.49 1.16
C THR A 160 18.94 19.76 2.00
N ALA A 161 17.68 20.19 1.92
CA ALA A 161 16.57 19.53 2.61
C ALA A 161 16.42 18.06 2.19
N PHE A 162 16.56 17.75 0.89
CA PHE A 162 16.52 16.37 0.39
C PHE A 162 17.69 15.53 0.93
N GLU A 163 18.88 16.10 1.02
CA GLU A 163 20.04 15.40 1.56
C GLU A 163 19.91 15.13 3.06
N ASP A 164 19.46 16.13 3.83
CA ASP A 164 19.37 16.08 5.29
C ASP A 164 18.27 15.12 5.74
N GLU A 165 17.09 15.21 5.11
CA GLU A 165 15.91 14.41 5.43
C GLU A 165 15.94 13.00 4.80
N HIS A 166 16.98 12.67 4.01
CA HIS A 166 17.04 11.38 3.32
C HIS A 166 17.02 10.23 4.30
N MET A 167 15.98 9.41 4.17
CA MET A 167 15.80 8.17 4.91
C MET A 167 15.65 6.97 3.98
N GLU A 168 16.30 5.88 4.37
CA GLU A 168 16.03 4.59 3.78
C GLU A 168 14.70 4.07 4.33
N PHE A 169 13.80 3.71 3.41
CA PHE A 169 12.54 3.11 3.75
C PHE A 169 12.57 1.67 3.26
N ASN A 170 12.27 0.71 4.12
CA ASN A 170 12.27 -0.70 3.79
C ASN A 170 10.91 -1.31 4.09
N VAL A 171 10.46 -2.18 3.18
CA VAL A 171 9.23 -2.96 3.35
C VAL A 171 9.54 -4.43 3.43
N ARG A 172 8.75 -5.15 4.21
CA ARG A 172 8.80 -6.59 4.31
C ARG A 172 7.81 -7.21 3.33
N VAL A 173 8.30 -8.07 2.45
CA VAL A 173 7.50 -8.89 1.55
C VAL A 173 7.81 -10.35 1.85
N GLY A 174 6.85 -11.03 2.50
CA GLY A 174 7.08 -12.34 3.10
C GLY A 174 8.18 -12.27 4.17
N ASN A 175 9.25 -13.05 4.00
CA ASN A 175 10.35 -13.13 4.96
C ASN A 175 11.57 -12.29 4.58
N LYS A 176 11.44 -11.39 3.59
CA LYS A 176 12.55 -10.56 3.12
C LYS A 176 12.20 -9.08 3.21
N SER A 177 13.20 -8.27 3.52
CA SER A 177 13.12 -6.81 3.54
C SER A 177 13.72 -6.24 2.25
N TYR A 178 13.07 -5.23 1.68
CA TYR A 178 13.45 -4.58 0.44
C TYR A 178 13.41 -3.06 0.61
N SER A 179 14.45 -2.37 0.15
CA SER A 179 14.39 -0.90 0.04
C SER A 179 13.31 -0.49 -0.93
N CYS A 180 12.61 0.59 -0.60
CA CYS A 180 11.40 1.01 -1.26
C CYS A 180 11.41 2.52 -1.57
N ARG A 181 10.88 2.88 -2.73
CA ARG A 181 10.62 4.26 -3.15
C ARG A 181 9.29 4.35 -3.90
N VAL A 182 8.56 5.43 -3.70
CA VAL A 182 7.35 5.77 -4.43
C VAL A 182 7.58 7.04 -5.22
N LEU A 183 7.29 6.97 -6.52
CA LEU A 183 7.20 8.12 -7.39
C LEU A 183 5.72 8.48 -7.54
N MET A 184 5.37 9.75 -7.38
CA MET A 184 4.01 10.24 -7.55
C MET A 184 3.94 11.22 -8.71
N LEU A 185 2.93 11.05 -9.56
CA LEU A 185 2.72 11.84 -10.76
C LEU A 185 1.23 12.19 -10.86
N HIS A 186 0.94 13.42 -11.25
CA HIS A 186 -0.42 13.93 -11.40
C HIS A 186 -0.84 13.91 -12.88
N PHE A 187 -2.08 13.50 -13.11
CA PHE A 187 -2.70 13.41 -14.42
C PHE A 187 -4.07 14.06 -14.40
N SER A 188 -4.41 14.71 -15.51
CA SER A 188 -5.76 15.18 -15.81
C SER A 188 -6.23 14.54 -17.11
N GLN A 189 -7.42 13.98 -17.12
CA GLN A 189 -8.16 13.57 -18.31
C GLN A 189 -9.23 14.62 -18.64
N GLU A 190 -9.75 14.62 -19.88
CA GLU A 190 -10.85 15.52 -20.26
C GLU A 190 -12.01 15.47 -19.25
N ASP A 191 -12.75 16.58 -19.10
CA ASP A 191 -13.92 16.71 -18.21
C ASP A 191 -13.66 16.52 -16.69
N TRP A 192 -12.73 17.30 -16.12
CA TRP A 192 -12.54 17.44 -14.65
C TRP A 192 -12.11 16.16 -13.93
N VAL A 193 -11.64 15.14 -14.64
CA VAL A 193 -11.10 13.92 -14.02
C VAL A 193 -9.61 14.10 -13.76
N GLU A 194 -9.28 14.44 -12.52
CA GLU A 194 -7.90 14.55 -12.04
C GLU A 194 -7.56 13.39 -11.10
N TYR A 195 -6.32 12.90 -11.18
CA TYR A 195 -5.84 11.87 -10.27
C TYR A 195 -4.32 11.86 -10.13
N ASN A 196 -3.86 11.33 -9.00
CA ASN A 196 -2.47 11.02 -8.77
C ASN A 196 -2.22 9.53 -9.02
N GLU A 197 -1.17 9.21 -9.78
CA GLU A 197 -0.63 7.86 -9.90
C GLU A 197 0.58 7.71 -8.97
N ARG A 198 0.57 6.66 -8.14
CA ARG A 198 1.68 6.27 -7.27
C ARG A 198 2.36 5.04 -7.82
N TYR A 199 3.63 5.18 -8.19
CA TYR A 199 4.49 4.13 -8.74
C TYR A 199 5.43 3.63 -7.66
N PHE A 200 5.17 2.43 -7.17
CA PHE A 200 5.88 1.83 -6.05
C PHE A 200 6.99 0.90 -6.55
N PHE A 201 8.23 1.21 -6.15
CA PHE A 201 9.44 0.50 -6.55
C PHE A 201 10.10 -0.22 -5.39
N LEU A 202 10.58 -1.43 -5.67
CA LEU A 202 11.39 -2.22 -4.76
C LEU A 202 12.78 -2.44 -5.33
N LYS A 203 13.80 -2.40 -4.47
CA LYS A 203 15.16 -2.77 -4.85
C LYS A 203 15.35 -4.27 -4.78
N VAL A 204 15.22 -4.96 -5.91
CA VAL A 204 15.35 -6.41 -6.05
C VAL A 204 16.67 -6.73 -6.75
N ASP A 205 17.50 -7.57 -6.12
CA ASP A 205 18.83 -7.97 -6.62
C ASP A 205 19.70 -6.76 -7.03
N GLY A 206 19.66 -5.70 -6.23
CA GLY A 206 20.44 -4.46 -6.43
C GLY A 206 19.84 -3.45 -7.42
N ALA A 207 18.77 -3.81 -8.13
CA ALA A 207 18.11 -2.94 -9.12
C ALA A 207 16.73 -2.49 -8.66
N TRP A 208 16.36 -1.24 -8.97
CA TRP A 208 15.01 -0.72 -8.73
C TRP A 208 14.03 -1.29 -9.76
N ARG A 209 12.95 -1.89 -9.26
CA ARG A 209 11.94 -2.59 -10.04
C ARG A 209 10.54 -2.13 -9.65
N LEU A 210 9.71 -1.80 -10.63
CA LEU A 210 8.32 -1.39 -10.41
C LEU A 210 7.52 -2.61 -9.90
N ALA A 211 6.93 -2.47 -8.72
CA ALA A 211 6.17 -3.52 -8.07
C ALA A 211 4.66 -3.23 -8.11
N ARG A 212 4.25 -1.99 -7.84
CA ARG A 212 2.84 -1.57 -7.86
C ARG A 212 2.60 -0.23 -8.51
N VAL A 213 1.37 -0.05 -8.98
CA VAL A 213 0.82 1.25 -9.38
C VAL A 213 -0.59 1.39 -8.84
N ALA A 214 -0.88 2.52 -8.21
CA ALA A 214 -2.22 2.88 -7.75
C ALA A 214 -2.63 4.26 -8.27
N ARG A 215 -3.95 4.51 -8.34
CA ARG A 215 -4.57 5.77 -8.69
C ARG A 215 -5.44 6.30 -7.55
N GLU A 216 -5.42 7.60 -7.35
CA GLU A 216 -6.31 8.30 -6.41
C GLU A 216 -6.89 9.55 -7.07
N TYR A 217 -8.22 9.66 -7.07
CA TYR A 217 -9.01 10.61 -7.87
C TYR A 217 -9.57 11.77 -7.01
N THR A 218 -8.77 12.32 -6.10
CA THR A 218 -9.24 13.34 -5.13
C THR A 218 -8.39 14.61 -5.14
N ASP A 219 -9.06 15.76 -5.15
CA ASP A 219 -8.44 17.10 -5.05
C ASP A 219 -7.98 17.42 -3.61
N ASP A 220 -8.51 16.73 -2.60
CA ASP A 220 -8.24 16.90 -1.17
C ASP A 220 -6.88 16.33 -0.72
N TYR A 221 -6.02 15.93 -1.66
CA TYR A 221 -4.71 15.37 -1.34
C TYR A 221 -3.84 16.34 -0.52
N SER A 222 -3.94 17.65 -0.78
CA SER A 222 -3.23 18.67 0.01
C SER A 222 -3.59 18.66 1.50
N ALA A 223 -4.80 18.19 1.86
CA ALA A 223 -5.25 18.04 3.24
C ALA A 223 -4.87 16.68 3.86
N ARG A 224 -4.48 15.69 3.05
CA ARG A 224 -4.17 14.32 3.48
C ARG A 224 -2.68 13.98 3.43
N GLY A 225 -1.79 14.98 3.45
CA GLY A 225 -0.32 14.84 3.35
C GLY A 225 0.30 13.77 4.25
N LYS A 226 0.16 12.50 3.88
CA LYS A 226 0.59 11.34 4.66
C LYS A 226 1.13 10.28 3.72
N TYR A 227 2.45 10.14 3.81
CA TYR A 227 3.24 8.98 3.43
C TYR A 227 3.45 8.74 1.93
N ILE A 228 4.35 9.54 1.36
CA ILE A 228 5.07 9.17 0.14
C ILE A 228 6.42 8.59 0.58
N HIS A 229 6.64 7.30 0.33
CA HIS A 229 7.89 6.64 0.69
C HIS A 229 9.04 7.17 -0.19
N GLY A 230 9.96 7.95 0.36
CA GLY A 230 11.21 8.27 -0.35
C GLY A 230 11.81 9.65 -0.14
N LEU A 231 11.03 10.67 0.27
CA LEU A 231 11.46 11.95 0.90
C LEU A 231 10.36 13.04 0.83
N ALA A 232 10.39 13.97 1.79
CA ALA A 232 9.60 15.21 1.98
C ALA A 232 8.07 15.11 2.20
N GLY A 233 7.43 13.96 1.93
CA GLY A 233 5.99 13.76 2.19
C GLY A 233 5.64 12.92 3.43
N SER A 234 6.65 12.51 4.22
CA SER A 234 6.49 11.56 5.31
C SER A 234 6.78 12.21 6.67
N GLN A 235 5.73 12.64 7.38
CA GLN A 235 5.88 13.02 8.79
C GLN A 235 5.87 11.73 9.63
N GLN A 236 7.05 11.23 9.98
CA GLN A 236 7.19 10.02 10.82
C GLN A 236 6.41 10.15 12.13
N GLU A 237 6.43 11.33 12.74
CA GLU A 237 5.69 11.66 13.97
C GLU A 237 4.19 11.38 13.84
N VAL A 238 3.61 11.67 12.67
CA VAL A 238 2.18 11.41 12.40
C VAL A 238 1.88 9.92 12.34
N LEU A 239 2.80 9.10 11.81
CA LEU A 239 2.62 7.65 11.80
C LEU A 239 2.78 7.04 13.19
N GLU A 240 3.68 7.57 14.01
CA GLU A 240 3.83 7.14 15.39
C GLU A 240 2.54 7.37 16.17
N GLU A 241 1.92 8.54 16.01
CA GLU A 241 0.62 8.86 16.63
C GLU A 241 -0.51 7.93 16.12
N ILE A 242 -0.63 7.75 14.80
CA ILE A 242 -1.62 6.87 14.17
C ILE A 242 -1.45 5.42 14.64
N THR A 243 -0.21 4.96 14.76
CA THR A 243 0.13 3.61 15.20
C THR A 243 -0.20 3.45 16.68
N TYR A 244 0.16 4.43 17.51
CA TYR A 244 -0.16 4.45 18.93
C TYR A 244 -1.68 4.38 19.19
N GLU A 245 -2.48 5.14 18.42
CA GLU A 245 -3.95 5.03 18.45
C GLU A 245 -4.41 3.62 18.06
N SER A 246 -3.86 3.06 16.98
CA SER A 246 -4.19 1.72 16.48
C SER A 246 -3.80 0.61 17.44
N LEU A 247 -2.81 0.83 18.31
CA LEU A 247 -2.37 -0.08 19.37
C LEU A 247 -3.02 0.25 20.73
N ARG A 248 -3.98 1.19 20.77
CA ARG A 248 -4.70 1.63 21.99
C ARG A 248 -3.77 2.13 23.10
N GLY A 249 -2.69 2.78 22.71
CA GLY A 249 -1.67 3.30 23.61
C GLY A 249 -0.65 2.27 24.09
N ALA A 250 -0.72 1.04 23.60
CA ALA A 250 0.37 0.08 23.77
C ALA A 250 1.50 0.36 22.76
N ALA A 251 2.71 -0.08 23.10
CA ALA A 251 3.87 -0.06 22.22
C ALA A 251 4.58 -1.41 22.27
N PHE A 252 5.12 -1.85 21.14
CA PHE A 252 5.92 -3.07 21.10
C PHE A 252 7.09 -2.98 22.08
N GLY A 253 7.37 -4.07 22.81
CA GLY A 253 8.36 -4.08 23.88
C GLY A 253 7.90 -3.55 25.24
N MET A 254 6.64 -3.09 25.39
CA MET A 254 6.03 -2.90 26.73
C MET A 254 6.01 -4.22 27.50
N THR A 255 6.15 -4.17 28.83
CA THR A 255 6.08 -5.40 29.64
C THR A 255 4.66 -5.92 29.73
N THR A 256 4.50 -7.21 30.01
CA THR A 256 3.17 -7.79 30.29
C THR A 256 2.45 -7.01 31.40
N ALA A 257 3.13 -6.65 32.49
CA ALA A 257 2.55 -5.89 33.60
C ALA A 257 2.07 -4.49 33.20
N ASP A 258 2.79 -3.80 32.31
CA ASP A 258 2.39 -2.48 31.83
C ASP A 258 1.11 -2.56 30.98
N VAL A 259 1.04 -3.56 30.09
CA VAL A 259 -0.16 -3.79 29.26
C VAL A 259 -1.35 -4.26 30.09
N GLU A 260 -1.13 -5.10 31.10
CA GLU A 260 -2.18 -5.49 32.06
C GLU A 260 -2.75 -4.29 32.80
N THR A 261 -1.88 -3.35 33.19
CA THR A 261 -2.28 -2.10 33.85
C THR A 261 -3.06 -1.20 32.90
N LEU A 262 -2.58 -1.05 31.66
CA LEU A 262 -3.23 -0.25 30.62
C LEU A 262 -4.66 -0.73 30.34
N GLU A 263 -4.84 -2.05 30.21
CA GLU A 263 -6.12 -2.68 29.87
C GLU A 263 -6.96 -3.04 31.09
N ASN A 264 -6.44 -2.81 32.31
CA ASN A 264 -7.08 -3.20 33.57
C ASN A 264 -7.54 -4.68 33.57
N LYS A 265 -6.70 -5.57 33.04
CA LYS A 265 -6.99 -7.01 32.90
C LYS A 265 -5.70 -7.80 33.06
N GLN A 266 -5.81 -9.01 33.60
CA GLN A 266 -4.65 -9.90 33.79
C GLN A 266 -4.46 -10.79 32.55
N ALA A 267 -3.20 -11.01 32.18
CA ALA A 267 -2.81 -11.91 31.12
C ALA A 267 -3.05 -13.38 31.52
N GLN A 268 -3.32 -14.21 30.53
CA GLN A 268 -3.41 -15.66 30.65
C GLN A 268 -2.23 -16.27 29.87
N GLY A 269 -1.19 -16.66 30.61
CA GLY A 269 0.07 -17.09 29.99
C GLY A 269 0.69 -15.97 29.16
N ASN A 270 0.97 -16.26 27.89
CA ASN A 270 1.61 -15.31 26.97
C ASN A 270 0.62 -14.42 26.21
N THR A 271 -0.64 -14.32 26.67
CA THR A 271 -1.69 -13.57 25.97
C THR A 271 -2.53 -12.75 26.92
N LEU A 272 -2.99 -11.58 26.47
CA LEU A 272 -4.03 -10.80 27.15
C LEU A 272 -5.13 -10.48 26.14
N ARG A 273 -6.34 -10.94 26.39
CA ARG A 273 -7.49 -10.73 25.52
C ARG A 273 -8.45 -9.72 26.14
N VAL A 274 -8.86 -8.69 25.41
CA VAL A 274 -9.89 -7.72 25.82
C VAL A 274 -11.02 -7.73 24.81
N ASP A 275 -12.22 -8.04 25.27
CA ASP A 275 -13.44 -8.10 24.45
C ASP A 275 -14.13 -6.73 24.43
N ASP A 276 -15.10 -6.55 23.53
CA ASP A 276 -15.93 -5.33 23.40
C ASP A 276 -15.16 -4.02 23.26
N ILE A 277 -14.04 -4.05 22.55
CA ILE A 277 -13.27 -2.86 22.17
C ILE A 277 -13.67 -2.37 20.77
N ALA A 278 -13.09 -1.25 20.35
CA ALA A 278 -13.17 -0.80 18.97
C ALA A 278 -11.79 -0.45 18.43
N VAL A 279 -11.57 -0.77 17.15
CA VAL A 279 -10.46 -0.29 16.32
C VAL A 279 -11.08 0.36 15.10
N TYR A 280 -10.70 1.59 14.75
CA TYR A 280 -11.30 2.32 13.63
C TYR A 280 -12.83 2.45 13.72
N ARG A 281 -13.35 2.59 14.94
CA ARG A 281 -14.79 2.56 15.27
C ARG A 281 -15.51 1.25 14.88
N LEU A 282 -14.76 0.20 14.54
CA LEU A 282 -15.27 -1.13 14.29
C LEU A 282 -15.23 -1.93 15.60
N PRO A 283 -16.36 -2.50 16.04
CA PRO A 283 -16.37 -3.40 17.18
C PRO A 283 -15.46 -4.60 16.93
N ALA A 284 -14.59 -4.90 17.89
CA ALA A 284 -13.62 -5.98 17.77
C ALA A 284 -13.28 -6.57 19.14
N THR A 285 -12.53 -7.67 19.11
CA THR A 285 -11.79 -8.18 20.26
C THR A 285 -10.32 -7.99 19.99
N ILE A 286 -9.55 -7.54 20.97
CA ILE A 286 -8.10 -7.42 20.88
C ILE A 286 -7.43 -8.53 21.67
N GLU A 287 -6.37 -9.09 21.11
CA GLU A 287 -5.45 -10.02 21.76
C GLU A 287 -4.04 -9.47 21.65
N TYR A 288 -3.43 -9.20 22.81
CA TYR A 288 -2.01 -8.88 22.95
C TYR A 288 -1.24 -10.18 23.13
N GLN A 289 -0.14 -10.33 22.40
CA GLN A 289 0.74 -11.48 22.47
C GLN A 289 2.10 -11.09 23.02
N PHE A 290 2.61 -11.87 23.97
CA PHE A 290 3.87 -11.60 24.66
C PHE A 290 4.92 -12.66 24.36
N SER A 291 6.16 -12.23 24.17
CA SER A 291 7.34 -13.07 24.06
C SER A 291 8.42 -12.55 24.99
N ASN A 292 8.95 -13.39 25.88
CA ASN A 292 9.90 -12.99 26.93
C ASN A 292 9.39 -11.79 27.76
N ASP A 293 8.14 -11.84 28.21
CA ASP A 293 7.45 -10.79 28.98
C ASP A 293 7.35 -9.43 28.28
N LYS A 294 7.43 -9.42 26.93
CA LYS A 294 7.42 -8.21 26.10
C LYS A 294 6.36 -8.31 25.02
N LEU A 295 5.61 -7.24 24.81
CA LEU A 295 4.60 -7.18 23.75
C LEU A 295 5.26 -7.40 22.38
N SER A 296 4.84 -8.45 21.69
CA SER A 296 5.41 -8.89 20.40
C SER A 296 4.38 -8.97 19.28
N GLY A 297 3.10 -8.75 19.56
CA GLY A 297 2.04 -8.78 18.55
C GLY A 297 0.72 -8.31 19.11
N VAL A 298 -0.10 -7.71 18.25
CA VAL A 298 -1.47 -7.32 18.56
C VAL A 298 -2.38 -7.83 17.45
N THR A 299 -3.41 -8.59 17.81
CA THR A 299 -4.40 -9.13 16.87
C THR A 299 -5.78 -8.65 17.25
N TYR A 300 -6.44 -7.99 16.32
CA TYR A 300 -7.86 -7.69 16.39
C TYR A 300 -8.65 -8.76 15.65
N THR A 301 -9.69 -9.30 16.29
CA THR A 301 -10.71 -10.12 15.62
C THR A 301 -11.93 -9.25 15.34
N LEU A 302 -12.24 -9.07 14.06
CA LEU A 302 -13.37 -8.28 13.57
C LEU A 302 -14.63 -9.16 13.47
N ARG A 303 -15.81 -8.53 13.49
CA ARG A 303 -17.09 -9.26 13.62
C ARG A 303 -17.57 -9.95 12.35
N ASN A 304 -17.22 -9.43 11.17
CA ASN A 304 -17.73 -9.91 9.89
C ASN A 304 -16.96 -9.29 8.72
N ILE A 305 -17.26 -9.77 7.51
CA ILE A 305 -16.65 -9.29 6.28
C ILE A 305 -16.86 -7.79 5.98
N GLN A 306 -17.97 -7.17 6.39
CA GLN A 306 -18.11 -5.71 6.23
C GLN A 306 -17.07 -4.95 7.05
N SER A 307 -16.71 -5.46 8.23
CA SER A 307 -15.64 -4.90 9.05
C SER A 307 -14.27 -5.07 8.40
N PHE A 308 -14.03 -6.14 7.65
CA PHE A 308 -12.81 -6.28 6.83
C PHE A 308 -12.71 -5.14 5.79
N PHE A 309 -13.79 -4.92 5.03
CA PHE A 309 -13.80 -3.87 4.01
C PHE A 309 -13.67 -2.46 4.59
N ALA A 310 -14.32 -2.19 5.72
CA ALA A 310 -14.16 -0.94 6.43
C ALA A 310 -12.72 -0.77 6.94
N ALA A 311 -12.14 -1.82 7.56
CA ALA A 311 -10.76 -1.79 8.03
C ALA A 311 -9.76 -1.55 6.89
N PHE A 312 -9.98 -2.13 5.71
CA PHE A 312 -9.16 -1.84 4.53
C PHE A 312 -9.13 -0.34 4.21
N ILE A 313 -10.29 0.33 4.18
CA ILE A 313 -10.38 1.77 3.88
C ILE A 313 -9.75 2.60 5.01
N SER A 314 -9.98 2.23 6.27
CA SER A 314 -9.33 2.85 7.44
C SER A 314 -7.80 2.74 7.42
N LEU A 315 -7.28 1.59 6.97
CA LEU A 315 -5.84 1.37 6.81
C LEU A 315 -5.30 2.17 5.63
N TYR A 316 -5.98 2.14 4.49
CA TYR A 316 -5.61 2.94 3.31
C TYR A 316 -5.50 4.44 3.63
N THR A 317 -6.52 4.99 4.30
CA THR A 317 -6.55 6.42 4.67
C THR A 317 -5.46 6.83 5.67
N ARG A 318 -4.85 5.88 6.37
CA ARG A 318 -3.82 6.11 7.40
C ARG A 318 -2.41 5.80 6.93
N TYR A 319 -2.24 4.68 6.25
CA TYR A 319 -0.96 4.08 5.89
C TYR A 319 -0.73 4.01 4.37
N SER A 320 -1.66 4.55 3.57
CA SER A 320 -1.62 4.58 2.10
C SER A 320 -1.69 3.18 1.46
N ASP A 321 -0.95 2.95 0.38
CA ASP A 321 -1.10 1.78 -0.48
C ASP A 321 -0.59 0.50 0.22
N PRO A 322 -1.28 -0.64 0.04
CA PRO A 322 -0.81 -1.90 0.60
C PRO A 322 0.46 -2.45 -0.08
N ILE A 323 1.33 -2.99 0.78
CA ILE A 323 2.34 -4.05 0.59
C ILE A 323 2.03 -5.10 -0.47
N THR A 324 1.03 -5.91 -0.13
CA THR A 324 0.64 -7.14 -0.81
C THR A 324 -0.86 -7.32 -0.73
N VAL A 325 -1.43 -7.86 -1.80
CA VAL A 325 -2.75 -8.50 -1.80
C VAL A 325 -2.52 -9.90 -2.35
N ASN A 326 -2.76 -10.92 -1.54
CA ASN A 326 -2.52 -12.31 -1.95
C ASN A 326 -3.78 -12.91 -2.60
N GLU A 327 -3.68 -14.15 -3.08
CA GLU A 327 -4.78 -14.87 -3.74
C GLU A 327 -5.98 -15.12 -2.81
N ASN A 328 -5.76 -15.15 -1.49
CA ASN A 328 -6.80 -15.34 -0.49
C ASN A 328 -7.53 -14.02 -0.14
N GLY A 329 -7.06 -12.88 -0.66
CA GLY A 329 -7.58 -11.56 -0.32
C GLY A 329 -6.95 -10.96 0.94
N ASP A 330 -5.93 -11.59 1.55
CA ASP A 330 -5.20 -10.97 2.65
C ASP A 330 -4.40 -9.79 2.14
N VAL A 331 -4.45 -8.69 2.90
CA VAL A 331 -3.80 -7.43 2.56
C VAL A 331 -2.76 -7.11 3.61
N THR A 332 -1.57 -6.68 3.19
CA THR A 332 -0.50 -6.30 4.13
C THR A 332 -0.04 -4.89 3.82
N TRP A 333 0.23 -4.10 4.86
CA TRP A 333 1.00 -2.87 4.84
C TRP A 333 2.31 -3.09 5.60
N SER A 334 3.31 -2.32 5.24
CA SER A 334 4.64 -2.45 5.82
C SER A 334 5.19 -1.07 6.10
N LEU A 335 5.52 -0.80 7.36
CA LEU A 335 6.25 0.40 7.79
C LEU A 335 7.74 0.08 7.93
N ASN A 336 8.54 0.96 8.54
CA ASN A 336 9.98 0.69 8.70
C ASN A 336 10.31 -0.30 9.82
N ASP A 337 9.36 -0.56 10.71
CA ASP A 337 9.55 -1.27 11.97
C ASP A 337 8.44 -2.29 12.27
N MET A 338 7.35 -2.27 11.49
CA MET A 338 6.23 -3.19 11.66
C MET A 338 5.55 -3.58 10.35
N THR A 339 4.85 -4.71 10.38
CA THR A 339 3.84 -5.10 9.39
C THR A 339 2.44 -5.00 9.98
N ILE A 340 1.49 -4.59 9.14
CA ILE A 340 0.06 -4.60 9.44
C ILE A 340 -0.59 -5.56 8.44
N SER A 341 -1.25 -6.62 8.90
CA SER A 341 -1.91 -7.60 8.03
C SER A 341 -3.40 -7.64 8.32
N LEU A 342 -4.22 -7.44 7.29
CA LEU A 342 -5.66 -7.63 7.31
C LEU A 342 -5.97 -8.94 6.59
N ASN A 343 -6.30 -9.97 7.35
CA ASN A 343 -6.53 -11.31 6.81
C ASN A 343 -8.02 -11.53 6.53
N TYR A 344 -8.30 -12.03 5.33
CA TYR A 344 -9.64 -12.32 4.87
C TYR A 344 -10.12 -13.64 5.45
N ILE A 345 -11.14 -13.58 6.31
CA ILE A 345 -11.86 -14.73 6.84
C ILE A 345 -13.33 -14.31 6.93
N ASP A 346 -14.22 -14.99 6.19
CA ASP A 346 -15.63 -14.57 6.00
C ASP A 346 -16.34 -14.18 7.33
N GLU A 347 -16.21 -15.03 8.35
CA GLU A 347 -16.90 -14.85 9.62
C GLU A 347 -16.12 -14.05 10.67
N SER A 348 -14.78 -14.06 10.60
CA SER A 348 -13.92 -13.48 11.64
C SER A 348 -12.61 -12.94 11.07
N PRO A 349 -12.66 -11.88 10.25
CA PRO A 349 -11.45 -11.28 9.71
C PRO A 349 -10.53 -10.81 10.84
N THR A 350 -9.22 -10.83 10.59
CA THR A 350 -8.25 -10.41 11.61
C THR A 350 -7.40 -9.27 11.11
N LEU A 351 -7.10 -8.32 12.00
CA LEU A 351 -6.15 -7.24 11.77
C LEU A 351 -4.98 -7.42 12.74
N VAL A 352 -3.80 -7.68 12.22
CA VAL A 352 -2.60 -8.05 12.97
C VAL A 352 -1.55 -6.97 12.82
N PHE A 353 -1.04 -6.45 13.94
CA PHE A 353 0.15 -5.61 14.01
C PHE A 353 1.29 -6.43 14.59
N ALA A 354 2.42 -6.48 13.88
CA ALA A 354 3.60 -7.22 14.31
C ALA A 354 4.88 -6.42 14.04
N PRO A 355 5.81 -6.35 15.01
CA PRO A 355 7.12 -5.75 14.79
C PRO A 355 7.98 -6.65 13.90
N TYR A 356 9.06 -6.09 13.35
CA TYR A 356 10.00 -6.81 12.48
C TYR A 356 10.83 -7.91 13.15
#